data_AF-A0A5R9B6A6-F1
#
_entry.id   AF-A0A5R9B6A6-F1
#
_cell.length_a   1.000
_cell.length_b   1.000
_cell.length_c   1.000
_cell.angle_alpha   90.00
_cell.angle_beta   90.00
_cell.angle_gamma   90.00
#
_symmetry.space_group_name_H-M   'P 1'
#
loop_
_entity.id
_entity.type
_entity.pdbx_description
1 polymer ?
#
loop_
_entity_poly.entity_id
_entity_poly.type
_entity_poly.pdbx_seq_one_letter_code
_entity_poly.pdbx_strand_id
1 'polypeptide(L)'
;MEEKEEYYNILKKFFEAVSSLDKNGKESLTSRDLFMLMKDKDTIKSDEDIVEFIIDYLRCEDGNEDYNEGQRKRLSEIKEIIEKNSKMNYIYKNIISDGKKYKTKDPYVKFLIHNCNNRNEKIIQQIKLLKNNQIKNLVSLFESLISSILSYFYRFTQNSNDLANQKIKFSDLEHIEKIEEIKDLVVDQKVTSIMHCGFSDWIKKFVDECTKKGYKSIASKYQERLNELIELFERRHLLTHNNGIVNHLYLSKIKGISTNSFKVGDEIKFSDEYLHASIRNVLYMGTVLFINTLDKRGLSRDGVFLGDLNNLGLDYLHNGYYKEAKIIFNYIYENTNKKELYKYNFWLSNLLEDKNTDTTEIEEHFENKDSLNEHDLLAKSILLREDNYIEILESFLQDVTYERVITILNWPIFELIKKEEQFIEFKDKYLYNNFKGV
;
A
#
# COMPACT_ATOMS: atom_id res chain seq x y z
N MET A 1 -13.92 15.76 -22.57
CA MET A 1 -12.58 15.81 -21.95
C MET A 1 -12.74 15.65 -20.45
N GLU A 2 -13.58 16.50 -19.84
CA GLU A 2 -13.99 16.42 -18.42
C GLU A 2 -14.48 15.02 -17.97
N GLU A 3 -15.33 14.34 -18.75
CA GLU A 3 -15.85 13.00 -18.39
C GLU A 3 -14.75 11.93 -18.24
N LYS A 4 -13.70 11.99 -19.07
CA LYS A 4 -12.63 10.98 -19.06
C LYS A 4 -11.65 11.25 -17.93
N GLU A 5 -11.37 12.53 -17.71
CA GLU A 5 -10.58 13.01 -16.59
C GLU A 5 -11.25 12.67 -15.25
N GLU A 6 -12.57 12.84 -15.14
CA GLU A 6 -13.34 12.42 -13.97
C GLU A 6 -13.15 10.92 -13.69
N TYR A 7 -13.21 10.07 -14.73
CA TYR A 7 -13.03 8.64 -14.57
C TYR A 7 -11.61 8.23 -14.15
N TYR A 8 -10.60 8.84 -14.78
CA TYR A 8 -9.20 8.64 -14.40
C TYR A 8 -8.97 9.04 -12.93
N ASN A 9 -9.54 10.16 -12.51
CA ASN A 9 -9.41 10.67 -11.15
C ASN A 9 -10.00 9.73 -10.09
N ILE A 10 -10.95 8.85 -10.45
CA ILE A 10 -11.47 7.84 -9.52
C ILE A 10 -10.36 6.86 -9.10
N LEU A 11 -9.62 6.28 -10.06
CA LEU A 11 -8.54 5.35 -9.74
C LEU A 11 -7.35 6.07 -9.10
N LYS A 12 -7.01 7.28 -9.59
CA LYS A 12 -5.91 8.08 -9.03
C LYS A 12 -6.13 8.41 -7.56
N LYS A 13 -7.31 8.93 -7.19
CA LYS A 13 -7.64 9.23 -5.78
C LYS A 13 -7.62 7.98 -4.90
N PHE A 14 -8.10 6.86 -5.42
CA PHE A 14 -8.04 5.58 -4.71
C PHE A 14 -6.59 5.16 -4.45
N PHE A 15 -5.72 5.22 -5.46
CA PHE A 15 -4.30 4.92 -5.33
C PHE A 15 -3.60 5.84 -4.30
N GLU A 16 -3.82 7.15 -4.39
CA GLU A 16 -3.23 8.14 -3.47
C GLU A 16 -3.66 7.87 -2.02
N ALA A 17 -4.95 7.56 -1.81
CA ALA A 17 -5.47 7.28 -0.48
C ALA A 17 -4.92 5.97 0.10
N VAL A 18 -4.87 4.89 -0.70
CA VAL A 18 -4.35 3.59 -0.24
C VAL A 18 -2.84 3.64 -0.01
N SER A 19 -2.08 4.30 -0.89
CA SER A 19 -0.63 4.45 -0.74
C SER A 19 -0.25 5.32 0.46
N SER A 20 -1.03 6.37 0.76
CA SER A 20 -0.91 7.16 1.99
C SER A 20 -1.15 6.30 3.24
N LEU A 21 -2.18 5.46 3.21
CA LEU A 21 -2.47 4.53 4.32
C LEU A 21 -1.34 3.52 4.54
N ASP A 22 -0.75 2.99 3.46
CA ASP A 22 0.39 2.05 3.51
C ASP A 22 1.65 2.70 4.10
N LYS A 23 1.96 3.94 3.68
CA LYS A 23 3.11 4.71 4.22
C LYS A 23 2.99 4.93 5.72
N ASN A 24 1.81 5.39 6.18
CA ASN A 24 1.53 5.57 7.61
C ASN A 24 1.64 4.25 8.39
N GLY A 25 1.31 3.11 7.77
CA GLY A 25 1.50 1.79 8.35
C GLY A 25 2.99 1.44 8.53
N LYS A 26 3.81 1.65 7.50
CA LYS A 26 5.25 1.30 7.52
C LYS A 26 6.09 2.14 8.48
N GLU A 27 5.80 3.43 8.60
CA GLU A 27 6.53 4.30 9.55
C GLU A 27 6.33 3.88 11.02
N SER A 28 5.19 3.25 11.33
CA SER A 28 4.92 2.69 12.66
C SER A 28 5.65 1.36 12.95
N LEU A 29 6.26 0.75 11.92
CA LEU A 29 6.84 -0.61 11.97
C LEU A 29 8.35 -0.67 12.01
N THR A 30 9.03 0.42 11.65
CA THR A 30 10.50 0.49 11.55
C THR A 30 11.25 0.44 12.89
N SER A 31 10.56 0.25 14.02
CA SER A 31 11.16 0.19 15.36
C SER A 31 11.27 -1.23 15.94
N ARG A 32 11.75 -2.22 15.16
CA ARG A 32 11.87 -3.62 15.62
C ARG A 32 13.23 -3.99 16.23
N ASP A 33 14.22 -3.11 16.29
CA ASP A 33 15.47 -3.35 17.02
C ASP A 33 15.32 -2.88 18.48
N LEU A 34 15.49 -3.80 19.44
CA LEU A 34 15.44 -3.51 20.87
C LEU A 34 16.42 -2.38 21.27
N PHE A 35 17.57 -2.27 20.60
CA PHE A 35 18.53 -1.17 20.83
C PHE A 35 18.13 0.16 20.18
N MET A 36 17.27 0.13 19.14
CA MET A 36 16.65 1.34 18.56
C MET A 36 15.42 1.78 19.36
N LEU A 37 14.81 0.86 20.11
CA LEU A 37 13.65 1.13 20.98
C LEU A 37 14.04 1.71 22.33
N MET A 38 15.27 1.47 22.81
CA MET A 38 15.79 2.11 24.02
C MET A 38 15.77 3.62 23.85
N LYS A 39 15.07 4.31 24.76
CA LYS A 39 15.09 5.77 24.83
C LYS A 39 16.52 6.28 24.87
N ASP A 40 16.82 7.27 24.03
CA ASP A 40 18.12 7.91 24.08
C ASP A 40 18.29 8.64 25.41
N LYS A 41 19.52 8.71 25.94
CA LYS A 41 19.79 9.32 27.25
C LYS A 41 19.29 10.78 27.29
N ASP A 42 19.37 11.46 26.16
CA ASP A 42 18.95 12.85 25.98
C ASP A 42 17.42 13.03 25.97
N THR A 43 16.65 11.93 25.90
CA THR A 43 15.18 11.93 25.92
C THR A 43 14.58 11.67 27.31
N ILE A 44 15.41 11.34 28.30
CA ILE A 44 14.99 11.04 29.67
C ILE A 44 14.62 12.36 30.38
N LYS A 45 13.32 12.54 30.66
CA LYS A 45 12.78 13.78 31.27
C LYS A 45 12.06 13.55 32.60
N SER A 46 11.70 12.31 32.93
CA SER A 46 11.09 11.95 34.20
C SER A 46 11.70 10.70 34.85
N ASP A 47 11.36 10.45 36.12
CA ASP A 47 11.80 9.25 36.82
C ASP A 47 11.14 7.97 36.23
N GLU A 48 9.96 8.08 35.60
CA GLU A 48 9.37 7.00 34.79
C GLU A 48 10.17 6.70 33.53
N ASP A 49 10.70 7.73 32.84
CA ASP A 49 11.58 7.51 31.67
C ASP A 49 12.86 6.75 32.07
N ILE A 50 13.37 6.99 33.28
CA ILE A 50 14.49 6.24 33.86
C ILE A 50 14.11 4.76 34.07
N VAL A 51 12.92 4.49 34.60
CA VAL A 51 12.44 3.11 34.81
C VAL A 51 12.26 2.39 33.47
N GLU A 52 11.66 3.03 32.46
CA GLU A 52 11.54 2.45 31.11
C GLU A 52 12.92 2.15 30.52
N PHE A 53 13.85 3.10 30.59
CA PHE A 53 15.22 2.92 30.10
C PHE A 53 15.94 1.75 30.78
N ILE A 54 15.79 1.60 32.10
CA ILE A 54 16.39 0.50 32.87
C ILE A 54 15.72 -0.84 32.54
N ILE A 55 14.41 -0.86 32.38
CA ILE A 55 13.68 -2.09 31.99
C ILE A 55 14.11 -2.54 30.59
N ASP A 56 14.27 -1.62 29.63
CA ASP A 56 14.72 -1.98 28.29
C ASP A 56 16.20 -2.42 28.27
N TYR A 57 17.06 -1.81 29.08
CA TYR A 57 18.41 -2.31 29.33
C TYR A 57 18.39 -3.75 29.87
N LEU A 58 17.60 -4.01 30.91
CA LEU A 58 17.48 -5.34 31.52
C LEU A 58 16.95 -6.38 30.55
N ARG A 59 16.00 -6.02 29.66
CA ARG A 59 15.50 -6.92 28.60
C ARG A 59 16.61 -7.32 27.63
N CYS A 60 17.46 -6.38 27.25
CA CYS A 60 18.60 -6.66 26.40
C CYS A 60 19.66 -7.48 27.15
N GLU A 61 19.95 -7.16 28.41
CA GLU A 61 20.90 -7.91 29.26
C GLU A 61 20.46 -9.37 29.47
N ASP A 62 19.15 -9.60 29.67
CA ASP A 62 18.55 -10.94 29.85
C ASP A 62 18.49 -11.75 28.53
N GLY A 63 18.50 -11.09 27.36
CA GLY A 63 18.43 -11.71 26.02
C GLY A 63 19.77 -12.01 25.34
N ASN A 64 20.87 -11.99 26.10
CA ASN A 64 22.26 -11.83 25.64
C ASN A 64 22.90 -12.97 24.81
N GLU A 65 22.21 -14.09 24.56
CA GLU A 65 22.86 -15.30 24.03
C GLU A 65 23.35 -15.15 22.57
N ASP A 66 22.76 -14.26 21.76
CA ASP A 66 23.04 -14.12 20.30
C ASP A 66 23.60 -12.76 19.83
N TYR A 67 24.06 -11.88 20.73
CA TYR A 67 24.49 -10.52 20.34
C TYR A 67 25.91 -10.42 19.75
N ASN A 68 26.05 -9.57 18.72
CA ASN A 68 27.33 -9.25 18.09
C ASN A 68 28.20 -8.32 18.96
N GLU A 69 29.48 -8.17 18.59
CA GLU A 69 30.47 -7.41 19.36
C GLU A 69 30.08 -5.92 19.56
N GLY A 70 29.47 -5.30 18.55
CA GLY A 70 28.99 -3.91 18.64
C GLY A 70 27.83 -3.74 19.63
N GLN A 71 26.88 -4.68 19.65
CA GLN A 71 25.76 -4.70 20.61
C GLN A 71 26.25 -4.91 22.05
N ARG A 72 27.23 -5.80 22.26
CA ARG A 72 27.84 -6.03 23.59
C ARG A 72 28.57 -4.80 24.12
N LYS A 73 29.30 -4.09 23.24
CA LYS A 73 29.96 -2.83 23.58
C LYS A 73 28.94 -1.79 24.02
N ARG A 74 27.85 -1.63 23.26
CA ARG A 74 26.77 -0.69 23.58
C ARG A 74 26.08 -1.00 24.92
N LEU A 75 25.82 -2.27 25.24
CA LEU A 75 25.30 -2.66 26.56
C LEU A 75 26.22 -2.25 27.70
N SER A 76 27.54 -2.41 27.51
CA SER A 76 28.53 -2.05 28.52
C SER A 76 28.57 -0.54 28.76
N GLU A 77 28.50 0.27 27.70
CA GLU A 77 28.42 1.74 27.78
C GLU A 77 27.15 2.19 28.52
N ILE A 78 26.00 1.57 28.24
CA ILE A 78 24.73 1.86 28.91
C ILE A 78 24.80 1.51 30.40
N LYS A 79 25.38 0.37 30.75
CA LYS A 79 25.57 -0.03 32.15
C LYS A 79 26.38 1.01 32.92
N GLU A 80 27.47 1.49 32.32
CA GLU A 80 28.30 2.53 32.92
C GLU A 80 27.53 3.84 33.13
N ILE A 81 26.64 4.21 32.20
CA ILE A 81 25.74 5.36 32.34
C ILE A 81 24.79 5.18 33.52
N ILE A 82 24.16 4.00 33.65
CA ILE A 82 23.25 3.67 34.75
C ILE A 82 23.98 3.75 36.09
N GLU A 83 25.19 3.18 36.19
CA GLU A 83 25.96 3.13 37.42
C GLU A 83 26.46 4.51 37.88
N LYS A 84 26.88 5.37 36.93
CA LYS A 84 27.35 6.74 37.21
C LYS A 84 26.24 7.69 37.65
N ASN A 85 24.98 7.44 37.28
CA ASN A 85 23.85 8.28 37.69
C ASN A 85 23.22 7.72 38.97
N SER A 86 23.25 8.50 40.06
CA SER A 86 22.78 8.06 41.39
C SER A 86 21.30 7.63 41.42
N LYS A 87 20.42 8.31 40.67
CA LYS A 87 19.00 7.93 40.56
C LYS A 87 18.82 6.66 39.75
N MET A 88 19.49 6.55 38.60
CA MET A 88 19.39 5.36 37.75
C MET A 88 19.93 4.12 38.47
N ASN A 89 21.09 4.25 39.12
CA ASN A 89 21.70 3.19 39.91
C ASN A 89 20.80 2.75 41.08
N TYR A 90 20.13 3.70 41.76
CA TYR A 90 19.15 3.38 42.80
C TYR A 90 18.00 2.54 42.26
N ILE A 91 17.38 2.96 41.16
CA ILE A 91 16.25 2.26 40.54
C ILE A 91 16.70 0.87 40.04
N TYR A 92 17.83 0.79 39.34
CA TYR A 92 18.39 -0.45 38.81
C TYR A 92 18.61 -1.51 39.89
N LYS A 93 19.26 -1.15 41.01
CA LYS A 93 19.51 -2.06 42.13
C LYS A 93 18.26 -2.56 42.83
N ASN A 94 17.16 -1.80 42.74
CA ASN A 94 15.89 -2.15 43.36
C ASN A 94 14.96 -2.93 42.43
N ILE A 95 15.30 -3.12 41.15
CA ILE A 95 14.56 -3.95 40.21
C ILE A 95 15.16 -5.36 40.19
N ILE A 96 14.30 -6.36 40.38
CA ILE A 96 14.65 -7.78 40.31
C ILE A 96 13.97 -8.36 39.06
N SER A 97 14.77 -8.91 38.14
CA SER A 97 14.26 -9.67 36.98
C SER A 97 13.99 -11.13 37.38
N ASP A 98 12.83 -11.64 36.98
CA ASP A 98 12.42 -13.05 37.11
C ASP A 98 12.37 -13.72 35.72
N GLY A 99 13.16 -13.22 34.76
CA GLY A 99 13.22 -13.67 33.36
C GLY A 99 11.97 -13.38 32.51
N LYS A 100 10.83 -13.04 33.14
CA LYS A 100 9.58 -12.64 32.45
C LYS A 100 8.91 -11.39 33.03
N LYS A 101 9.26 -10.99 34.25
CA LYS A 101 8.65 -9.85 34.96
C LYS A 101 9.68 -9.15 35.83
N TYR A 102 9.59 -7.82 35.90
CA TYR A 102 10.38 -6.98 36.78
C TYR A 102 9.60 -6.69 38.06
N LYS A 103 10.18 -7.01 39.22
CA LYS A 103 9.56 -6.85 40.55
C LYS A 103 10.46 -5.99 41.43
N THR A 104 9.87 -5.31 42.41
CA THR A 104 10.61 -4.55 43.41
C THR A 104 9.90 -4.58 44.76
N LYS A 105 10.67 -4.49 45.84
CA LYS A 105 10.16 -4.28 47.21
C LYS A 105 10.14 -2.81 47.61
N ASP A 106 10.83 -1.95 46.85
CA ASP A 106 10.88 -0.52 47.12
C ASP A 106 9.53 0.14 46.76
N PRO A 107 8.87 0.85 47.70
CA PRO A 107 7.55 1.44 47.44
C PRO A 107 7.54 2.49 46.31
N TYR A 108 8.62 3.26 46.16
CA TYR A 108 8.72 4.33 45.17
C TYR A 108 8.99 3.75 43.78
N VAL A 109 9.95 2.82 43.65
CA VAL A 109 10.19 2.11 42.38
C VAL A 109 8.96 1.29 41.97
N LYS A 110 8.22 0.72 42.93
CA LYS A 110 6.96 0.01 42.66
C LYS A 110 5.91 0.94 42.06
N PHE A 111 5.79 2.17 42.58
CA PHE A 111 4.89 3.19 42.05
C PHE A 111 5.27 3.59 40.61
N LEU A 112 6.57 3.81 40.35
CA LEU A 112 7.04 4.16 39.00
C LEU A 112 6.80 3.03 38.00
N ILE A 113 7.09 1.76 38.36
CA ILE A 113 6.80 0.59 37.51
C ILE A 113 5.30 0.50 37.21
N HIS A 114 4.44 0.74 38.20
CA HIS A 114 2.99 0.76 38.00
C HIS A 114 2.57 1.84 37.00
N ASN A 115 3.11 3.07 37.11
CA ASN A 115 2.83 4.15 36.16
C ASN A 115 3.31 3.80 34.73
N CYS A 116 4.51 3.22 34.60
CA CYS A 116 5.04 2.77 33.31
C CYS A 116 4.16 1.68 32.69
N ASN A 117 3.71 0.70 33.48
CA ASN A 117 2.81 -0.34 33.00
C ASN A 117 1.47 0.25 32.55
N ASN A 118 0.87 1.16 33.31
CA ASN A 118 -0.37 1.84 32.93
C ASN A 118 -0.19 2.65 31.63
N ARG A 119 0.97 3.30 31.44
CA ARG A 119 1.29 4.04 30.21
C ARG A 119 1.45 3.09 29.02
N ASN A 120 2.17 1.98 29.20
CA ASN A 120 2.37 0.97 28.18
C ASN A 120 1.06 0.29 27.76
N GLU A 121 0.18 -0.01 28.71
CA GLU A 121 -1.16 -0.54 28.41
C GLU A 121 -1.97 0.44 27.55
N LYS A 122 -1.92 1.74 27.85
CA LYS A 122 -2.56 2.77 27.01
C LYS A 122 -1.95 2.83 25.61
N ILE A 123 -0.63 2.73 25.47
CA ILE A 123 0.03 2.70 24.16
C ILE A 123 -0.39 1.46 23.36
N ILE A 124 -0.43 0.28 23.99
CA ILE A 124 -0.88 -0.97 23.35
C ILE A 124 -2.34 -0.83 22.88
N GLN A 125 -3.21 -0.24 23.71
CA GLN A 125 -4.59 0.04 23.33
C GLN A 125 -4.68 1.03 22.17
N GLN A 126 -3.86 2.09 22.16
CA GLN A 126 -3.80 3.05 21.06
C GLN A 126 -3.35 2.40 19.75
N ILE A 127 -2.29 1.59 19.77
CA ILE A 127 -1.81 0.84 18.60
C ILE A 127 -2.92 -0.07 18.07
N LYS A 128 -3.61 -0.80 18.96
CA LYS A 128 -4.74 -1.64 18.58
C LYS A 128 -5.87 -0.83 17.93
N LEU A 129 -6.24 0.31 18.50
CA LEU A 129 -7.26 1.20 17.93
C LEU A 129 -6.84 1.74 16.55
N LEU A 130 -5.58 2.12 16.38
CA LEU A 130 -5.03 2.57 15.10
C LEU A 130 -5.14 1.49 14.04
N LYS A 131 -4.71 0.25 14.34
CA LYS A 131 -4.83 -0.90 13.43
C LYS A 131 -6.29 -1.20 13.07
N ASN A 132 -7.19 -1.15 14.04
CA ASN A 132 -8.63 -1.32 13.80
C ASN A 132 -9.17 -0.24 12.86
N ASN A 133 -8.74 1.01 13.03
CA ASN A 133 -9.14 2.13 12.16
C ASN A 133 -8.54 2.00 10.77
N GLN A 134 -7.31 1.51 10.62
CA GLN A 134 -6.71 1.23 9.31
C GLN A 134 -7.53 0.21 8.51
N ILE A 135 -7.99 -0.88 9.13
CA ILE A 135 -8.89 -1.85 8.49
C ILE A 135 -10.20 -1.20 8.05
N LYS A 136 -10.83 -0.41 8.93
CA LYS A 136 -12.08 0.29 8.61
C LYS A 136 -11.89 1.23 7.42
N ASN A 137 -10.85 2.07 7.47
CA ASN A 137 -10.52 3.03 6.42
C ASN A 137 -10.23 2.32 5.10
N LEU A 138 -9.45 1.24 5.12
CA LEU A 138 -9.11 0.48 3.92
C LEU A 138 -10.37 -0.07 3.22
N VAL A 139 -11.30 -0.65 3.99
CA VAL A 139 -12.59 -1.10 3.46
C VAL A 139 -13.40 0.05 2.88
N SER A 140 -13.46 1.19 3.59
CA SER A 140 -14.16 2.38 3.09
C SER A 140 -13.55 2.96 1.82
N LEU A 141 -12.22 2.92 1.65
CA LEU A 141 -11.56 3.32 0.40
C LEU A 141 -11.98 2.42 -0.77
N PHE A 142 -12.09 1.11 -0.54
CA PHE A 142 -12.55 0.17 -1.56
C PHE A 142 -14.04 0.40 -1.90
N GLU A 143 -14.90 0.56 -0.89
CA GLU A 143 -16.32 0.90 -1.11
C GLU A 143 -16.48 2.23 -1.86
N SER A 144 -15.63 3.22 -1.57
CA SER A 144 -15.60 4.52 -2.25
C SER A 144 -15.18 4.40 -3.71
N LEU A 145 -14.15 3.60 -4.02
CA LEU A 145 -13.76 3.30 -5.39
C LEU A 145 -14.94 2.74 -6.19
N ILE A 146 -15.59 1.69 -5.66
CA ILE A 146 -16.67 1.00 -6.35
C ILE A 146 -17.89 1.89 -6.52
N SER A 147 -18.31 2.59 -5.46
CA SER A 147 -19.45 3.52 -5.53
C SER A 147 -19.19 4.66 -6.51
N SER A 148 -17.96 5.18 -6.57
CA SER A 148 -17.59 6.20 -7.56
C SER A 148 -17.68 5.68 -8.99
N ILE A 149 -17.19 4.45 -9.23
CA ILE A 149 -17.31 3.81 -10.55
C ILE A 149 -18.78 3.57 -10.92
N LEU A 150 -19.60 3.06 -10.00
CA LEU A 150 -21.03 2.84 -10.23
C LEU A 150 -21.75 4.16 -10.52
N SER A 151 -21.47 5.20 -9.73
CA SER A 151 -22.06 6.52 -9.90
C SER A 151 -21.75 7.07 -11.28
N TYR A 152 -20.48 6.99 -11.69
CA TYR A 152 -20.06 7.36 -13.03
C TYR A 152 -20.77 6.51 -14.11
N PHE A 153 -20.81 5.19 -13.93
CA PHE A 153 -21.43 4.27 -14.89
C PHE A 153 -22.90 4.62 -15.13
N TYR A 154 -23.67 4.84 -14.07
CA TYR A 154 -25.08 5.20 -14.16
C TYR A 154 -25.33 6.64 -14.59
N ARG A 155 -24.46 7.59 -14.21
CA ARG A 155 -24.53 8.98 -14.67
C ARG A 155 -24.35 9.08 -16.17
N PHE A 156 -23.47 8.27 -16.75
CA PHE A 156 -23.16 8.29 -18.18
C PHE A 156 -23.67 7.05 -18.94
N THR A 157 -24.69 6.36 -18.43
CA THR A 157 -25.38 5.31 -19.20
C THR A 157 -26.29 5.93 -20.25
N GLN A 158 -26.30 5.35 -21.45
CA GLN A 158 -27.27 5.67 -22.51
C GLN A 158 -28.51 4.78 -22.44
N ASN A 159 -28.50 3.75 -21.58
CA ASN A 159 -29.61 2.82 -21.44
C ASN A 159 -30.54 3.26 -20.32
N SER A 160 -31.68 3.83 -20.67
CA SER A 160 -32.69 4.29 -19.70
C SER A 160 -33.22 3.16 -18.80
N ASN A 161 -33.15 1.90 -19.24
CA ASN A 161 -33.59 0.76 -18.44
C ASN A 161 -32.73 0.53 -17.19
N ASP A 162 -31.48 1.02 -17.18
CA ASP A 162 -30.57 0.88 -16.04
C ASP A 162 -31.10 1.62 -14.79
N LEU A 163 -31.94 2.64 -15.00
CA LEU A 163 -32.51 3.51 -13.96
C LEU A 163 -34.05 3.43 -13.88
N ALA A 164 -34.72 2.70 -14.77
CA ALA A 164 -36.17 2.75 -14.96
C ALA A 164 -37.02 2.38 -13.72
N ASN A 165 -36.46 1.64 -12.77
CA ASN A 165 -37.18 1.19 -11.57
C ASN A 165 -37.03 2.11 -10.35
N GLN A 166 -36.30 3.21 -10.46
CA GLN A 166 -36.12 4.15 -9.35
C GLN A 166 -37.36 5.03 -9.17
N LYS A 167 -37.79 5.19 -7.92
CA LYS A 167 -38.95 6.00 -7.55
C LYS A 167 -38.47 7.23 -6.79
N ILE A 168 -38.87 8.40 -7.25
CA ILE A 168 -38.58 9.68 -6.59
C ILE A 168 -39.79 10.06 -5.74
N LYS A 169 -39.57 10.42 -4.47
CA LYS A 169 -40.66 10.94 -3.63
C LYS A 169 -40.88 12.41 -3.96
N PHE A 170 -42.13 12.87 -3.88
CA PHE A 170 -42.44 14.29 -4.09
C PHE A 170 -41.66 15.20 -3.14
N SER A 171 -41.45 14.78 -1.88
CA SER A 171 -40.62 15.50 -0.90
C SER A 171 -39.18 15.71 -1.38
N ASP A 172 -38.64 14.81 -2.19
CA ASP A 172 -37.27 14.94 -2.69
C ASP A 172 -37.19 16.02 -3.78
N LEU A 173 -38.31 16.32 -4.46
CA LEU A 173 -38.38 17.35 -5.50
C LEU A 173 -38.40 18.78 -4.93
N GLU A 174 -38.81 18.96 -3.67
CA GLU A 174 -38.87 20.28 -3.03
C GLU A 174 -37.49 20.93 -2.86
N HIS A 175 -36.42 20.12 -2.91
CA HIS A 175 -35.03 20.56 -2.75
C HIS A 175 -34.23 20.56 -4.06
N ILE A 176 -34.87 20.26 -5.19
CA ILE A 176 -34.22 20.19 -6.50
C ILE A 176 -34.40 21.52 -7.22
N GLU A 177 -33.28 22.17 -7.56
CA GLU A 177 -33.31 23.45 -8.28
C GLU A 177 -33.35 23.25 -9.81
N LYS A 178 -32.78 22.13 -10.29
CA LYS A 178 -32.61 21.86 -11.72
C LYS A 178 -33.01 20.43 -12.09
N ILE A 179 -33.61 20.27 -13.27
CA ILE A 179 -34.03 18.95 -13.76
C ILE A 179 -32.83 17.99 -13.90
N GLU A 180 -31.63 18.53 -14.15
CA GLU A 180 -30.39 17.77 -14.23
C GLU A 180 -30.03 17.09 -12.90
N GLU A 181 -30.36 17.70 -11.76
CA GLU A 181 -30.12 17.15 -10.41
C GLU A 181 -31.01 15.94 -10.11
N ILE A 182 -32.13 15.79 -10.82
CA ILE A 182 -32.99 14.60 -10.71
C ILE A 182 -32.22 13.35 -11.12
N LYS A 183 -31.41 13.44 -12.17
CA LYS A 183 -30.61 12.30 -12.63
C LYS A 183 -29.59 11.89 -11.57
N ASP A 184 -28.95 12.87 -10.94
CA ASP A 184 -27.97 12.63 -9.88
C ASP A 184 -28.61 11.99 -8.65
N LEU A 185 -29.79 12.47 -8.23
CA LEU A 185 -30.56 11.86 -7.15
C LEU A 185 -30.90 10.39 -7.44
N VAL A 186 -31.36 10.09 -8.66
CA VAL A 186 -31.72 8.73 -9.08
C VAL A 186 -30.49 7.81 -9.13
N VAL A 187 -29.36 8.32 -9.60
CA VAL A 187 -28.08 7.62 -9.58
C VAL A 187 -27.66 7.31 -8.15
N ASP A 188 -27.70 8.30 -7.26
CA ASP A 188 -27.31 8.14 -5.85
C ASP A 188 -28.19 7.10 -5.14
N GLN A 189 -29.51 7.14 -5.36
CA GLN A 189 -30.43 6.13 -4.83
C GLN A 189 -30.09 4.72 -5.34
N LYS A 190 -29.81 4.59 -6.64
CA LYS A 190 -29.44 3.31 -7.25
C LYS A 190 -28.12 2.77 -6.68
N VAL A 191 -27.08 3.59 -6.62
CA VAL A 191 -25.76 3.21 -6.09
C VAL A 191 -25.87 2.83 -4.62
N THR A 192 -26.56 3.65 -3.82
CA THR A 192 -26.81 3.39 -2.40
C THR A 192 -27.54 2.06 -2.20
N SER A 193 -28.56 1.76 -3.02
CA SER A 193 -29.29 0.48 -2.95
C SER A 193 -28.40 -0.74 -3.24
N ILE A 194 -27.42 -0.60 -4.13
CA ILE A 194 -26.45 -1.65 -4.43
C ILE A 194 -25.48 -1.81 -3.26
N MET A 195 -24.87 -0.72 -2.80
CA MET A 195 -23.85 -0.72 -1.75
C MET A 195 -24.39 -1.09 -0.36
N HIS A 196 -25.70 -1.00 -0.13
CA HIS A 196 -26.35 -1.50 1.09
C HIS A 196 -26.43 -3.02 1.19
N CYS A 197 -26.24 -3.75 0.08
CA CYS A 197 -26.18 -5.21 0.09
C CYS A 197 -24.86 -5.70 0.74
N GLY A 198 -24.76 -6.99 1.04
CA GLY A 198 -23.50 -7.58 1.52
C GLY A 198 -22.41 -7.51 0.45
N PHE A 199 -21.14 -7.56 0.88
CA PHE A 199 -19.97 -7.49 -0.01
C PHE A 199 -20.08 -8.39 -1.25
N SER A 200 -20.34 -9.68 -1.02
CA SER A 200 -20.45 -10.68 -2.08
C SER A 200 -21.58 -10.39 -3.08
N ASP A 201 -22.66 -9.74 -2.64
CA ASP A 201 -23.79 -9.41 -3.50
C ASP A 201 -23.49 -8.18 -4.35
N TRP A 202 -22.98 -7.11 -3.73
CA TRP A 202 -22.72 -5.89 -4.49
C TRP A 202 -21.53 -6.05 -5.42
N ILE A 203 -20.49 -6.83 -5.06
CA ILE A 203 -19.35 -7.05 -5.97
C ILE A 203 -19.78 -7.83 -7.21
N LYS A 204 -20.68 -8.81 -7.05
CA LYS A 204 -21.27 -9.53 -8.17
C LYS A 204 -22.06 -8.60 -9.08
N LYS A 205 -22.97 -7.79 -8.51
CA LYS A 205 -23.75 -6.80 -9.26
C LYS A 205 -22.84 -5.82 -10.00
N PHE A 206 -21.85 -5.26 -9.31
CA PHE A 206 -20.86 -4.36 -9.89
C PHE A 206 -20.16 -4.98 -11.10
N VAL A 207 -19.65 -6.22 -10.98
CA VAL A 207 -18.93 -6.84 -12.09
C VAL A 207 -19.87 -7.12 -13.26
N ASP A 208 -21.07 -7.65 -13.00
CA ASP A 208 -22.03 -7.97 -14.05
C ASP A 208 -22.53 -6.70 -14.78
N GLU A 209 -22.72 -5.60 -14.06
CA GLU A 209 -23.21 -4.32 -14.60
C GLU A 209 -22.10 -3.47 -15.24
N CYS A 210 -20.88 -3.45 -14.70
CA CYS A 210 -19.83 -2.53 -15.14
C CYS A 210 -18.75 -3.15 -16.03
N THR A 211 -18.66 -4.47 -16.14
CA THR A 211 -17.63 -5.15 -16.96
C THR A 211 -18.23 -5.93 -18.14
N LYS A 212 -17.38 -6.32 -19.10
CA LYS A 212 -17.77 -7.22 -20.20
C LYS A 212 -17.63 -8.71 -19.86
N LYS A 213 -16.75 -9.06 -18.92
CA LYS A 213 -16.39 -10.46 -18.60
C LYS A 213 -17.38 -11.14 -17.66
N GLY A 214 -18.12 -10.34 -16.86
CA GLY A 214 -19.08 -10.83 -15.87
C GLY A 214 -18.41 -11.48 -14.65
N TYR A 215 -19.19 -11.66 -13.58
CA TYR A 215 -18.67 -12.06 -12.27
C TYR A 215 -17.99 -13.42 -12.29
N LYS A 216 -18.54 -14.41 -13.02
CA LYS A 216 -17.98 -15.77 -13.05
C LYS A 216 -16.54 -15.82 -13.55
N SER A 217 -16.21 -15.02 -14.58
CA SER A 217 -14.86 -14.98 -15.15
C SER A 217 -13.86 -14.30 -14.21
N ILE A 218 -14.26 -13.22 -13.54
CA ILE A 218 -13.41 -12.55 -12.55
C ILE A 218 -13.23 -13.46 -11.33
N ALA A 219 -14.31 -14.06 -10.84
CA ALA A 219 -14.29 -14.92 -9.67
C ALA A 219 -13.42 -16.16 -9.85
N SER A 220 -13.42 -16.79 -11.03
CA SER A 220 -12.56 -17.95 -11.29
C SER A 220 -11.07 -17.58 -11.34
N LYS A 221 -10.73 -16.42 -11.92
CA LYS A 221 -9.33 -15.99 -12.05
C LYS A 221 -8.74 -15.45 -10.74
N TYR A 222 -9.57 -14.83 -9.89
CA TYR A 222 -9.12 -14.11 -8.69
C TYR A 222 -9.78 -14.63 -7.40
N GLN A 223 -10.11 -15.92 -7.36
CA GLN A 223 -10.87 -16.52 -6.25
C GLN A 223 -10.21 -16.27 -4.89
N GLU A 224 -8.92 -16.54 -4.76
CA GLU A 224 -8.16 -16.37 -3.51
C GLU A 224 -8.19 -14.91 -3.02
N ARG A 225 -8.00 -13.96 -3.93
CA ARG A 225 -8.02 -12.53 -3.61
C ARG A 225 -9.41 -12.04 -3.22
N LEU A 226 -10.45 -12.54 -3.86
CA LEU A 226 -11.84 -12.24 -3.49
C LEU A 226 -12.17 -12.84 -2.12
N ASN A 227 -11.69 -14.04 -1.84
CA ASN A 227 -11.79 -14.69 -0.53
C ASN A 227 -11.14 -13.85 0.59
N GLU A 228 -9.93 -13.34 0.35
CA GLU A 228 -9.26 -12.40 1.28
C GLU A 228 -10.06 -11.10 1.49
N LEU A 229 -10.67 -10.54 0.43
CA LEU A 229 -11.55 -9.37 0.56
C LEU A 229 -12.83 -9.70 1.35
N ILE A 230 -13.47 -10.84 1.11
CA ILE A 230 -14.64 -11.28 1.87
C ILE A 230 -14.27 -11.33 3.36
N GLU A 231 -13.15 -11.96 3.71
CA GLU A 231 -12.68 -11.99 5.10
C GLU A 231 -12.45 -10.57 5.63
N LEU A 232 -11.74 -9.71 4.91
CA LEU A 232 -11.47 -8.33 5.31
C LEU A 232 -12.77 -7.55 5.63
N PHE A 233 -13.79 -7.66 4.77
CA PHE A 233 -15.09 -7.02 4.96
C PHE A 233 -15.82 -7.58 6.20
N GLU A 234 -15.77 -8.89 6.42
CA GLU A 234 -16.37 -9.50 7.60
C GLU A 234 -15.61 -9.13 8.90
N ARG A 235 -14.28 -8.99 8.85
CA ARG A 235 -13.51 -8.47 9.98
C ARG A 235 -13.88 -7.01 10.30
N ARG A 236 -14.04 -6.16 9.28
CA ARG A 236 -14.55 -4.78 9.45
C ARG A 236 -15.96 -4.79 10.04
N HIS A 237 -16.83 -5.71 9.61
CA HIS A 237 -18.16 -5.86 10.18
C HIS A 237 -18.10 -6.20 11.68
N LEU A 238 -17.24 -7.13 12.10
CA LEU A 238 -17.01 -7.42 13.52
C LEU A 238 -16.52 -6.18 14.29
N LEU A 239 -15.59 -5.41 13.73
CA LEU A 239 -15.08 -4.19 14.36
C LEU A 239 -16.11 -3.07 14.51
N THR A 240 -17.12 -3.04 13.65
CA THR A 240 -18.17 -2.01 13.69
C THR A 240 -19.33 -2.42 14.58
N HIS A 241 -19.72 -3.70 14.57
CA HIS A 241 -20.97 -4.13 15.20
C HIS A 241 -20.81 -5.09 16.38
N ASN A 242 -19.62 -5.66 16.58
CA ASN A 242 -19.39 -6.67 17.63
C ASN A 242 -18.07 -6.44 18.40
N ASN A 243 -17.55 -5.21 18.43
CA ASN A 243 -16.30 -4.83 19.10
C ASN A 243 -15.10 -5.74 18.74
N GLY A 244 -15.08 -6.32 17.54
CA GLY A 244 -14.04 -7.24 17.11
C GLY A 244 -14.15 -8.65 17.69
N ILE A 245 -15.25 -9.01 18.36
CA ILE A 245 -15.48 -10.34 18.91
C ILE A 245 -16.03 -11.28 17.83
N VAL A 246 -15.45 -12.47 17.70
CA VAL A 246 -15.88 -13.49 16.75
C VAL A 246 -17.23 -14.08 17.15
N ASN A 247 -18.15 -14.17 16.20
CA ASN A 247 -19.47 -14.78 16.39
C ASN A 247 -19.76 -15.86 15.34
N HIS A 248 -20.88 -16.57 15.50
CA HIS A 248 -21.28 -17.63 14.57
C HIS A 248 -21.50 -17.12 13.13
N LEU A 249 -21.99 -15.90 12.97
CA LEU A 249 -22.22 -15.30 11.65
C LEU A 249 -20.91 -15.11 10.89
N TYR A 250 -19.88 -14.54 11.53
CA TYR A 250 -18.56 -14.41 10.94
C TYR A 250 -17.99 -15.77 10.50
N LEU A 251 -17.95 -16.74 11.42
CA LEU A 251 -17.42 -18.08 11.12
C LEU A 251 -18.16 -18.76 9.97
N SER A 252 -19.49 -18.56 9.87
CA SER A 252 -20.28 -19.13 8.78
C SER A 252 -19.91 -18.56 7.41
N LYS A 253 -19.54 -17.28 7.35
CA LYS A 253 -19.20 -16.58 6.11
C LYS A 253 -17.76 -16.80 5.65
N ILE A 254 -16.83 -17.00 6.59
CA ILE A 254 -15.42 -17.27 6.26
C ILE A 254 -15.09 -18.77 6.16
N LYS A 255 -16.08 -19.65 6.34
CA LYS A 255 -15.90 -21.10 6.24
C LYS A 255 -15.46 -21.51 4.84
N GLY A 256 -14.32 -22.18 4.74
CA GLY A 256 -13.73 -22.59 3.45
C GLY A 256 -13.01 -21.47 2.70
N ILE A 257 -12.92 -20.28 3.31
CA ILE A 257 -12.22 -19.11 2.78
C ILE A 257 -10.92 -18.88 3.56
N SER A 258 -11.00 -18.90 4.90
CA SER A 258 -9.87 -18.65 5.79
C SER A 258 -9.37 -19.95 6.43
N THR A 259 -8.06 -20.08 6.56
CA THR A 259 -7.39 -21.16 7.30
C THR A 259 -7.26 -20.86 8.81
N ASN A 260 -7.64 -19.65 9.23
CA ASN A 260 -7.55 -19.23 10.63
C ASN A 260 -8.55 -19.99 11.52
N SER A 261 -8.05 -20.58 12.59
CA SER A 261 -8.84 -21.33 13.58
C SER A 261 -9.41 -20.44 14.67
N PHE A 262 -10.29 -19.51 14.31
CA PHE A 262 -11.02 -18.69 15.27
C PHE A 262 -12.16 -19.48 15.96
N LYS A 263 -12.40 -19.20 17.23
CA LYS A 263 -13.55 -19.68 18.01
C LYS A 263 -14.49 -18.53 18.33
N VAL A 264 -15.76 -18.86 18.56
CA VAL A 264 -16.74 -17.87 19.03
C VAL A 264 -16.30 -17.30 20.38
N GLY A 265 -16.34 -15.98 20.52
CA GLY A 265 -15.86 -15.25 21.69
C GLY A 265 -14.42 -14.78 21.58
N ASP A 266 -13.64 -15.27 20.61
CA ASP A 266 -12.28 -14.78 20.40
C ASP A 266 -12.31 -13.30 19.97
N GLU A 267 -11.34 -12.53 20.46
CA GLU A 267 -11.12 -11.18 19.96
C GLU A 267 -10.21 -11.20 18.74
N ILE A 268 -10.64 -10.56 17.66
CA ILE A 268 -9.86 -10.45 16.43
C ILE A 268 -8.68 -9.49 16.64
N LYS A 269 -7.50 -9.96 16.25
CA LYS A 269 -6.26 -9.18 16.30
C LYS A 269 -5.68 -9.07 14.89
N PHE A 270 -5.11 -7.91 14.60
CA PHE A 270 -4.48 -7.64 13.31
C PHE A 270 -2.97 -7.58 13.51
N SER A 271 -2.27 -8.54 12.90
CA SER A 271 -0.83 -8.43 12.72
C SER A 271 -0.51 -7.40 11.65
N ASP A 272 0.72 -6.93 11.65
CA ASP A 272 1.20 -5.98 10.63
C ASP A 272 1.24 -6.64 9.26
N GLU A 273 1.58 -7.92 9.24
CA GLU A 273 1.61 -8.74 8.03
C GLU A 273 0.20 -8.87 7.43
N TYR A 274 -0.84 -9.04 8.26
CA TYR A 274 -2.23 -9.05 7.79
C TYR A 274 -2.65 -7.70 7.24
N LEU A 275 -2.29 -6.60 7.90
CA LEU A 275 -2.59 -5.25 7.43
C LEU A 275 -1.94 -4.97 6.08
N HIS A 276 -0.65 -5.25 5.93
CA HIS A 276 0.06 -5.07 4.67
C HIS A 276 -0.51 -5.96 3.56
N ALA A 277 -0.77 -7.23 3.84
CA ALA A 277 -1.41 -8.13 2.87
C ALA A 277 -2.78 -7.60 2.43
N SER A 278 -3.59 -7.12 3.38
CA SER A 278 -4.92 -6.54 3.10
C SER A 278 -4.82 -5.28 2.23
N ILE A 279 -3.90 -4.36 2.56
CA ILE A 279 -3.65 -3.13 1.79
C ILE A 279 -3.27 -3.48 0.34
N ARG A 280 -2.32 -4.42 0.18
CA ARG A 280 -1.88 -4.89 -1.14
C ARG A 280 -3.02 -5.53 -1.92
N ASN A 281 -3.81 -6.40 -1.28
CA ASN A 281 -4.91 -7.06 -1.96
C ASN A 281 -6.03 -6.08 -2.36
N VAL A 282 -6.33 -5.08 -1.52
CA VAL A 282 -7.30 -4.01 -1.84
C VAL A 282 -6.83 -3.17 -3.01
N LEU A 283 -5.56 -2.74 -3.03
CA LEU A 283 -5.02 -1.98 -4.16
C LEU A 283 -5.04 -2.80 -5.45
N TYR A 284 -4.61 -4.06 -5.37
CA TYR A 284 -4.59 -4.99 -6.50
C TYR A 284 -5.98 -5.21 -7.07
N MET A 285 -6.94 -5.60 -6.23
CA MET A 285 -8.30 -5.87 -6.68
C MET A 285 -9.02 -4.61 -7.14
N GLY A 286 -8.75 -3.46 -6.51
CA GLY A 286 -9.30 -2.17 -6.96
C GLY A 286 -8.82 -1.83 -8.37
N THR A 287 -7.53 -2.03 -8.62
CA THR A 287 -6.91 -1.84 -9.95
C THR A 287 -7.47 -2.84 -10.97
N VAL A 288 -7.55 -4.14 -10.64
CA VAL A 288 -8.16 -5.16 -11.52
C VAL A 288 -9.58 -4.76 -11.91
N LEU A 289 -10.42 -4.43 -10.92
CA LEU A 289 -11.82 -4.13 -11.16
C LEU A 289 -11.99 -2.89 -12.02
N PHE A 290 -11.24 -1.82 -11.73
CA PHE A 290 -11.24 -0.60 -12.55
C PHE A 290 -10.79 -0.88 -13.99
N ILE A 291 -9.70 -1.62 -14.19
CA ILE A 291 -9.23 -1.92 -15.55
C ILE A 291 -10.28 -2.73 -16.34
N ASN A 292 -11.01 -3.64 -15.68
CA ASN A 292 -12.04 -4.44 -16.36
C ASN A 292 -13.33 -3.67 -16.70
N THR A 293 -13.51 -2.43 -16.25
CA THR A 293 -14.64 -1.58 -16.68
C THR A 293 -14.33 -0.76 -17.94
N LEU A 294 -13.05 -0.53 -18.25
CA LEU A 294 -12.61 0.36 -19.33
C LEU A 294 -13.17 -0.03 -20.71
N ASP A 295 -13.22 -1.34 -21.01
CA ASP A 295 -13.75 -1.83 -22.29
C ASP A 295 -15.24 -1.54 -22.45
N LYS A 296 -16.01 -1.62 -21.36
CA LYS A 296 -17.46 -1.34 -21.37
C LYS A 296 -17.72 0.17 -21.52
N ARG A 297 -16.78 0.99 -21.06
CA ARG A 297 -16.80 2.46 -21.22
C ARG A 297 -16.23 2.95 -22.55
N GLY A 298 -15.67 2.07 -23.37
CA GLY A 298 -15.05 2.46 -24.65
C GLY A 298 -13.78 3.31 -24.48
N LEU A 299 -13.17 3.29 -23.29
CA LEU A 299 -11.94 4.02 -22.98
C LEU A 299 -10.68 3.27 -23.42
N SER A 300 -10.83 2.00 -23.80
CA SER A 300 -9.72 1.12 -24.19
C SER A 300 -8.91 1.64 -25.39
N ARG A 301 -9.50 2.47 -26.25
CA ARG A 301 -8.84 3.01 -27.46
C ARG A 301 -8.53 4.50 -27.37
N ASP A 302 -8.77 5.12 -26.23
CA ASP A 302 -8.54 6.55 -26.04
C ASP A 302 -7.08 6.82 -25.71
N GLY A 303 -6.32 7.34 -26.67
CA GLY A 303 -4.89 7.55 -26.52
C GLY A 303 -4.49 8.56 -25.43
N VAL A 304 -5.34 9.54 -25.11
CA VAL A 304 -5.08 10.50 -24.03
C VAL A 304 -5.27 9.83 -22.68
N PHE A 305 -6.41 9.15 -22.50
CA PHE A 305 -6.72 8.40 -21.29
C PHE A 305 -5.69 7.30 -21.01
N LEU A 306 -5.24 6.56 -22.04
CA LEU A 306 -4.17 5.56 -21.88
C LEU A 306 -2.83 6.21 -21.51
N GLY A 307 -2.56 7.43 -21.97
CA GLY A 307 -1.39 8.21 -21.56
C GLY A 307 -1.45 8.58 -20.07
N ASP A 308 -2.59 9.07 -19.59
CA ASP A 308 -2.80 9.36 -18.17
C ASP A 308 -2.70 8.10 -17.31
N LEU A 309 -3.27 6.99 -17.80
CA LEU A 309 -3.18 5.69 -17.15
C LEU A 309 -1.74 5.16 -17.10
N ASN A 310 -0.92 5.42 -18.13
CA ASN A 310 0.51 5.10 -18.10
C ASN A 310 1.23 5.88 -16.99
N ASN A 311 0.96 7.18 -16.86
CA ASN A 311 1.56 8.00 -15.79
C ASN A 311 1.19 7.44 -14.41
N LEU A 312 -0.06 7.04 -14.22
CA LEU A 312 -0.48 6.37 -12.99
C LEU A 312 0.24 5.03 -12.80
N GLY A 313 0.45 4.23 -13.86
CA GLY A 313 1.26 3.02 -13.79
C GLY A 313 2.71 3.29 -13.33
N LEU A 314 3.30 4.41 -13.77
CA LEU A 314 4.63 4.83 -13.31
C LEU A 314 4.62 5.23 -11.82
N ASP A 315 3.58 5.92 -11.36
CA ASP A 315 3.41 6.23 -9.93
C ASP A 315 3.32 4.96 -9.08
N TYR A 316 2.64 3.93 -9.58
CA TYR A 316 2.59 2.62 -8.93
C TYR A 316 3.98 1.98 -8.82
N LEU A 317 4.79 2.02 -9.89
CA LEU A 317 6.17 1.53 -9.87
C LEU A 317 7.02 2.29 -8.84
N HIS A 318 6.95 3.61 -8.83
CA HIS A 318 7.68 4.45 -7.88
C HIS A 318 7.39 4.12 -6.42
N ASN A 319 6.15 3.71 -6.13
CA ASN A 319 5.74 3.35 -4.76
C ASN A 319 5.88 1.84 -4.48
N GLY A 320 6.45 1.06 -5.39
CA GLY A 320 6.71 -0.36 -5.20
C GLY A 320 5.47 -1.25 -5.34
N TYR A 321 4.46 -0.83 -6.11
CA TYR A 321 3.25 -1.58 -6.43
C TYR A 321 3.36 -2.25 -7.81
N TYR A 322 4.37 -3.10 -7.98
CA TYR A 322 4.76 -3.68 -9.27
C TYR A 322 3.69 -4.59 -9.88
N LYS A 323 3.00 -5.39 -9.05
CA LYS A 323 1.91 -6.28 -9.47
C LYS A 323 0.75 -5.51 -10.08
N GLU A 324 0.43 -4.38 -9.49
CA GLU A 324 -0.68 -3.53 -9.91
C GLU A 324 -0.30 -2.67 -11.13
N ALA A 325 0.93 -2.15 -11.16
CA ALA A 325 1.49 -1.48 -12.33
C ALA A 325 1.47 -2.40 -13.57
N LYS A 326 1.86 -3.67 -13.40
CA LYS A 326 1.80 -4.69 -14.45
C LYS A 326 0.40 -4.86 -15.06
N ILE A 327 -0.67 -4.82 -14.25
CA ILE A 327 -2.05 -4.88 -14.75
C ILE A 327 -2.32 -3.71 -15.69
N ILE A 328 -1.93 -2.50 -15.26
CA ILE A 328 -2.12 -1.27 -16.03
C ILE A 328 -1.36 -1.34 -17.36
N PHE A 329 -0.06 -1.62 -17.31
CA PHE A 329 0.76 -1.64 -18.52
C PHE A 329 0.39 -2.77 -19.47
N ASN A 330 0.04 -3.95 -18.96
CA ASN A 330 -0.47 -5.04 -19.81
C ASN A 330 -1.74 -4.61 -20.54
N TYR A 331 -2.67 -3.98 -19.84
CA TYR A 331 -3.91 -3.50 -20.46
C TYR A 331 -3.65 -2.43 -21.52
N ILE A 332 -2.79 -1.45 -21.23
CA ILE A 332 -2.43 -0.40 -22.19
C ILE A 332 -1.77 -1.04 -23.42
N TYR A 333 -0.79 -1.92 -23.21
CA TYR A 333 -0.06 -2.63 -24.28
C TYR A 333 -0.99 -3.44 -25.20
N GLU A 334 -1.95 -4.17 -24.64
CA GLU A 334 -2.94 -4.95 -25.40
C GLU A 334 -3.88 -4.06 -26.26
N ASN A 335 -4.05 -2.78 -25.91
CA ASN A 335 -5.06 -1.92 -26.50
C ASN A 335 -4.51 -0.72 -27.29
N THR A 336 -3.19 -0.59 -27.45
CA THR A 336 -2.55 0.53 -28.14
C THR A 336 -1.67 0.10 -29.32
N ASN A 337 -1.60 0.97 -30.33
CA ASN A 337 -0.68 0.83 -31.45
C ASN A 337 0.69 1.49 -31.18
N LYS A 338 0.82 2.31 -30.13
CA LYS A 338 2.09 2.91 -29.68
C LYS A 338 2.76 1.96 -28.68
N LYS A 339 3.40 0.90 -29.18
CA LYS A 339 3.69 -0.32 -28.40
C LYS A 339 4.91 -0.24 -27.48
N GLU A 340 5.98 0.42 -27.91
CA GLU A 340 7.31 0.18 -27.32
C GLU A 340 7.42 0.61 -25.85
N LEU A 341 7.16 1.88 -25.54
CA LEU A 341 7.32 2.39 -24.17
C LEU A 341 6.44 1.63 -23.15
N TYR A 342 5.21 1.31 -23.53
CA TYR A 342 4.29 0.58 -22.65
C TYR A 342 4.71 -0.89 -22.48
N LYS A 343 5.28 -1.50 -23.53
CA LYS A 343 5.87 -2.84 -23.45
C LYS A 343 7.06 -2.85 -22.50
N TYR A 344 7.92 -1.82 -22.56
CA TYR A 344 9.06 -1.69 -21.65
C TYR A 344 8.61 -1.55 -20.21
N ASN A 345 7.60 -0.71 -19.94
CA ASN A 345 7.04 -0.55 -18.60
C ASN A 345 6.36 -1.84 -18.08
N PHE A 346 5.74 -2.63 -18.97
CA PHE A 346 5.22 -3.95 -18.63
C PHE A 346 6.35 -4.93 -18.22
N TRP A 347 7.40 -5.05 -19.03
CA TRP A 347 8.55 -5.91 -18.71
C TRP A 347 9.28 -5.45 -17.45
N LEU A 348 9.48 -4.14 -17.30
CA LEU A 348 10.03 -3.54 -16.09
C LEU A 348 9.22 -3.95 -14.85
N SER A 349 7.90 -3.94 -14.95
CA SER A 349 7.03 -4.36 -13.84
C SER A 349 7.25 -5.83 -13.46
N ASN A 350 7.48 -6.72 -14.45
CA ASN A 350 7.81 -8.12 -14.18
C ASN A 350 9.17 -8.26 -13.49
N LEU A 351 10.20 -7.59 -14.01
CA LEU A 351 11.57 -7.67 -13.46
C LEU A 351 11.68 -7.10 -12.05
N LEU A 352 10.92 -6.04 -11.74
CA LEU A 352 10.84 -5.47 -10.40
C LEU A 352 10.00 -6.34 -9.43
N GLU A 353 9.00 -7.05 -9.95
CA GLU A 353 8.20 -8.01 -9.17
C GLU A 353 9.03 -9.25 -8.80
N ASP A 354 9.75 -9.82 -9.76
CA ASP A 354 10.61 -10.98 -9.59
C ASP A 354 11.91 -10.83 -10.40
N LYS A 355 13.04 -10.83 -9.69
CA LYS A 355 14.37 -10.71 -10.30
C LYS A 355 14.76 -11.91 -11.15
N ASN A 356 14.10 -13.06 -10.98
CA ASN A 356 14.34 -14.27 -11.77
C ASN A 356 13.39 -14.38 -12.98
N THR A 357 12.66 -13.31 -13.30
CA THR A 357 11.82 -13.27 -14.51
C THR A 357 12.68 -13.58 -15.73
N ASP A 358 12.17 -14.47 -16.59
CA ASP A 358 12.77 -14.82 -17.86
C ASP A 358 12.86 -13.60 -18.80
N THR A 359 14.07 -13.30 -19.28
CA THR A 359 14.36 -12.18 -20.19
C THR A 359 14.34 -12.56 -21.66
N THR A 360 14.10 -13.84 -22.00
CA THR A 360 14.15 -14.33 -23.38
C THR A 360 13.25 -13.52 -24.33
N GLU A 361 12.01 -13.20 -23.90
CA GLU A 361 11.09 -12.38 -24.73
C GLU A 361 11.62 -10.95 -24.99
N ILE A 362 12.37 -10.40 -24.02
CA ILE A 362 12.96 -9.07 -24.12
C ILE A 362 14.12 -9.11 -25.12
N GLU A 363 15.00 -10.10 -24.99
CA GLU A 363 16.12 -10.36 -25.89
C GLU A 363 15.65 -10.53 -27.33
N GLU A 364 14.72 -11.47 -27.56
CA GLU A 364 14.15 -11.75 -28.88
C GLU A 364 13.50 -10.51 -29.51
N HIS A 365 12.81 -9.68 -28.72
CA HIS A 365 12.17 -8.47 -29.24
C HIS A 365 13.19 -7.47 -29.78
N PHE A 366 14.29 -7.25 -29.07
CA PHE A 366 15.31 -6.31 -29.51
C PHE A 366 16.17 -6.88 -30.65
N GLU A 367 16.40 -8.18 -30.70
CA GLU A 367 17.11 -8.84 -31.81
C GLU A 367 16.31 -8.82 -33.12
N ASN A 368 14.99 -9.00 -33.03
CA ASN A 368 14.11 -9.03 -34.21
C ASN A 368 13.70 -7.63 -34.72
N LYS A 369 14.19 -6.56 -34.09
CA LYS A 369 13.83 -5.18 -34.46
C LYS A 369 14.82 -4.63 -35.48
N ASP A 370 14.31 -4.27 -36.67
CA ASP A 370 15.12 -3.80 -37.82
C ASP A 370 16.09 -2.65 -37.50
N SER A 371 15.70 -1.75 -36.58
CA SER A 371 16.55 -0.68 -36.09
C SER A 371 16.18 -0.29 -34.66
N LEU A 372 17.21 -0.08 -33.83
CA LEU A 372 17.07 0.39 -32.45
C LEU A 372 17.31 1.91 -32.42
N ASN A 373 16.33 2.66 -31.92
CA ASN A 373 16.54 4.07 -31.60
C ASN A 373 17.22 4.24 -30.23
N GLU A 374 17.59 5.47 -29.87
CA GLU A 374 18.27 5.78 -28.60
C GLU A 374 17.48 5.33 -27.36
N HIS A 375 16.15 5.45 -27.37
CA HIS A 375 15.29 4.96 -26.28
C HIS A 375 15.27 3.44 -26.20
N ASP A 376 15.31 2.75 -27.34
CA ASP A 376 15.36 1.29 -27.39
C ASP A 376 16.70 0.78 -26.83
N LEU A 377 17.81 1.41 -27.20
CA LEU A 377 19.15 1.07 -26.69
C LEU A 377 19.24 1.27 -25.18
N LEU A 378 18.72 2.38 -24.67
CA LEU A 378 18.68 2.64 -23.24
C LEU A 378 17.80 1.61 -22.51
N ALA A 379 16.60 1.35 -23.02
CA ALA A 379 15.70 0.38 -22.40
C ALA A 379 16.29 -1.02 -22.41
N LYS A 380 16.85 -1.48 -23.53
CA LYS A 380 17.49 -2.78 -23.67
C LYS A 380 18.63 -2.96 -22.67
N SER A 381 19.57 -2.02 -22.65
CA SER A 381 20.77 -2.11 -21.81
C SER A 381 20.43 -2.19 -20.32
N ILE A 382 19.41 -1.46 -19.86
CA ILE A 382 18.99 -1.50 -18.45
C ILE A 382 18.13 -2.74 -18.15
N LEU A 383 17.17 -3.09 -19.01
CA LEU A 383 16.29 -4.24 -18.79
C LEU A 383 17.07 -5.57 -18.77
N LEU A 384 18.08 -5.69 -19.63
CA LEU A 384 18.95 -6.87 -19.74
C LEU A 384 20.22 -6.77 -18.89
N ARG A 385 20.46 -5.63 -18.23
CA ARG A 385 21.63 -5.37 -17.40
C ARG A 385 22.95 -5.59 -18.16
N GLU A 386 23.02 -5.05 -19.38
CA GLU A 386 24.24 -5.07 -20.18
C GLU A 386 25.32 -4.20 -19.52
N ASP A 387 26.57 -4.66 -19.46
CA ASP A 387 27.66 -3.97 -18.73
C ASP A 387 27.93 -2.54 -19.21
N ASN A 388 27.55 -2.20 -20.44
CA ASN A 388 27.78 -0.90 -21.07
C ASN A 388 26.60 0.09 -20.92
N TYR A 389 25.62 -0.20 -20.07
CA TYR A 389 24.44 0.67 -19.91
C TYR A 389 24.80 2.12 -19.50
N ILE A 390 25.91 2.32 -18.77
CA ILE A 390 26.39 3.66 -18.37
C ILE A 390 26.84 4.47 -19.60
N GLU A 391 27.59 3.84 -20.52
CA GLU A 391 28.05 4.51 -21.75
C GLU A 391 26.87 4.90 -22.64
N ILE A 392 25.88 4.00 -22.75
CA ILE A 392 24.63 4.26 -23.48
C ILE A 392 23.85 5.39 -22.82
N LEU A 393 23.77 5.42 -21.50
CA LEU A 393 23.10 6.47 -20.74
C LEU A 393 23.81 7.83 -20.88
N GLU A 394 25.15 7.87 -20.85
CA GLU A 394 25.93 9.09 -21.10
C GLU A 394 25.65 9.66 -22.49
N SER A 395 25.66 8.79 -23.51
CA SER A 395 25.30 9.17 -24.88
C SER A 395 23.86 9.64 -24.99
N PHE A 396 22.92 8.99 -24.30
CA PHE A 396 21.49 9.32 -24.33
C PHE A 396 21.19 10.70 -23.70
N LEU A 397 22.00 11.12 -22.72
CA LEU A 397 21.87 12.43 -22.07
C LEU A 397 22.70 13.54 -22.73
N GLN A 398 23.43 13.23 -23.81
CA GLN A 398 24.18 14.22 -24.55
C GLN A 398 23.22 15.28 -25.12
N ASP A 399 23.56 16.56 -24.93
CA ASP A 399 22.77 17.71 -25.38
C ASP A 399 21.35 17.82 -24.78
N VAL A 400 21.07 17.08 -23.71
CA VAL A 400 19.80 17.16 -22.97
C VAL A 400 19.87 18.25 -21.90
N THR A 401 18.84 19.09 -21.81
CA THR A 401 18.76 20.13 -20.78
C THR A 401 18.70 19.52 -19.38
N TYR A 402 19.26 20.22 -18.39
CA TYR A 402 19.28 19.77 -16.99
C TYR A 402 17.88 19.40 -16.45
N GLU A 403 16.85 20.19 -16.75
CA GLU A 403 15.46 19.90 -16.37
C GLU A 403 14.96 18.55 -16.94
N ARG A 404 15.36 18.24 -18.17
CA ARG A 404 14.98 17.00 -18.84
C ARG A 404 15.80 15.81 -18.35
N VAL A 405 17.06 16.01 -17.96
CA VAL A 405 17.87 15.01 -17.26
C VAL A 405 17.20 14.56 -15.97
N ILE A 406 16.73 15.49 -15.13
CA ILE A 406 15.99 15.16 -13.91
C ILE A 406 14.77 14.30 -14.23
N THR A 407 14.01 14.69 -15.25
CA THR A 407 12.82 13.94 -15.68
C THR A 407 13.17 12.52 -16.13
N ILE A 408 14.23 12.36 -16.94
CA ILE A 408 14.68 11.05 -17.42
C ILE A 408 15.14 10.18 -16.26
N LEU A 409 16.02 10.68 -15.38
CA LEU A 409 16.54 9.92 -14.24
C LEU A 409 15.47 9.59 -13.18
N ASN A 410 14.31 10.22 -13.26
CA ASN A 410 13.15 9.85 -12.47
C ASN A 410 12.31 8.75 -13.15
N TRP A 411 12.70 8.16 -14.28
CA TRP A 411 11.99 7.01 -14.83
C TRP A 411 12.20 5.77 -13.94
N PRO A 412 11.13 5.06 -13.52
CA PRO A 412 11.24 3.83 -12.73
C PRO A 412 12.17 2.73 -13.29
N ILE A 413 12.56 2.76 -14.56
CA ILE A 413 13.46 1.77 -15.16
C ILE A 413 14.79 1.67 -14.39
N PHE A 414 15.24 2.79 -13.84
CA PHE A 414 16.47 2.89 -13.05
C PHE A 414 16.38 2.19 -11.69
N GLU A 415 15.20 1.80 -11.20
CA GLU A 415 15.07 1.01 -9.97
C GLU A 415 15.76 -0.36 -10.08
N LEU A 416 15.95 -0.89 -11.29
CA LEU A 416 16.67 -2.15 -11.53
C LEU A 416 18.16 -2.07 -11.14
N ILE A 417 18.77 -0.91 -11.36
CA ILE A 417 20.20 -0.64 -11.21
C ILE A 417 20.52 0.36 -10.09
N LYS A 418 19.50 0.84 -9.36
CA LYS A 418 19.61 1.89 -8.33
C LYS A 418 20.63 1.63 -7.22
N LYS A 419 21.00 0.37 -6.99
CA LYS A 419 21.96 -0.04 -5.96
C LYS A 419 23.37 -0.27 -6.51
N GLU A 420 23.57 -0.13 -7.82
CA GLU A 420 24.86 -0.34 -8.45
C GLU A 420 25.74 0.91 -8.26
N GLU A 421 26.99 0.69 -7.85
CA GLU A 421 27.93 1.76 -7.52
C GLU A 421 28.15 2.72 -8.69
N GLN A 422 28.33 2.18 -9.89
CA GLN A 422 28.53 2.97 -11.12
C GLN A 422 27.34 3.89 -11.42
N PHE A 423 26.11 3.42 -11.19
CA PHE A 423 24.92 4.25 -11.39
C PHE A 423 24.76 5.33 -10.32
N ILE A 424 25.14 5.03 -9.06
CA ILE A 424 25.16 6.01 -7.97
C ILE A 424 26.16 7.13 -8.30
N GLU A 425 27.39 6.77 -8.67
CA GLU A 425 28.43 7.73 -9.06
C GLU A 425 27.99 8.58 -10.27
N PHE A 426 27.40 7.94 -11.29
CA PHE A 426 26.85 8.61 -12.45
C PHE A 426 25.79 9.64 -12.05
N LYS A 427 24.83 9.25 -11.21
CA LYS A 427 23.75 10.12 -10.75
C LYS A 427 24.31 11.32 -9.98
N ASP A 428 25.33 11.09 -9.14
CA ASP A 428 25.96 12.15 -8.36
C ASP A 428 26.74 13.15 -9.24
N LYS A 429 27.44 12.64 -10.26
CA LYS A 429 28.09 13.46 -11.29
C LYS A 429 27.09 14.39 -11.98
N TYR A 430 25.93 13.87 -12.39
CA TYR A 430 24.97 14.61 -13.21
C TYR A 430 24.03 15.53 -12.40
N LEU A 431 23.68 15.18 -11.15
CA LEU A 431 22.74 15.95 -10.34
C LEU A 431 23.39 16.92 -9.35
N TYR A 432 24.59 16.61 -8.84
CA TYR A 432 25.21 17.39 -7.76
C TYR A 432 26.53 18.06 -8.16
N ASN A 433 27.28 17.51 -9.11
CA ASN A 433 28.58 18.02 -9.50
C ASN A 433 28.52 18.84 -10.81
N ASN A 434 27.87 20.00 -10.74
CA ASN A 434 27.84 21.05 -11.78
C ASN A 434 27.69 20.50 -13.21
N PHE A 435 26.44 20.23 -13.61
CA PHE A 435 26.06 20.18 -15.02
C PHE A 435 26.38 21.54 -15.64
N LYS A 436 27.62 21.73 -16.13
CA LYS A 436 27.97 22.84 -17.01
C LYS A 436 27.26 22.55 -18.32
N GLY A 437 26.02 23.04 -18.44
CA GLY A 437 25.34 23.10 -19.71
C GLY A 437 26.30 23.69 -20.73
N VAL A 438 26.54 22.94 -21.80
CA VAL A 438 27.11 23.48 -23.03
C VAL A 438 26.04 24.29 -23.73
#